data_AF-A0A4Q2U8Y5-F1
#
_entry.id   AF-A0A4Q2U8Y5-F1
#
_cell.length_a   1.000
_cell.length_b   1.000
_cell.length_c   1.000
_cell.angle_alpha   90.00
_cell.angle_beta   90.00
_cell.angle_gamma   90.00
#
_symmetry.space_group_name_H-M   'P 1'
#
loop_
_entity.id
_entity.type
_entity.pdbx_description
1 polymer ?
#
loop_
_entity_poly.entity_id
_entity_poly.type
_entity_poly.pdbx_seq_one_letter_code
_entity_poly.pdbx_strand_id
1 'polypeptide(L)'
;MRFAALALIVGLSSAAQAAEPDTYIFDALALQPYKGNFARLVKGKDVPDWVKAIAAQGAGTAGPTKAVDVGGTAYRLDRVCKVGACAGNTLDVLWAPRGAKVWAALVEDGKPPVLLGDPKGAQARELQAVSGSVPPTAAVAPATPATSPVAPPTSLQPPAATARVAEPAP
;
A
#
# COMPACT_ATOMS: atom_id res chain seq x y z
N MET A 1 -53.67 34.95 4.02
CA MET A 1 -53.35 33.51 3.92
C MET A 1 -51.88 33.36 4.19
N ARG A 2 -51.53 32.56 5.22
CA ARG A 2 -50.16 32.38 5.74
C ARG A 2 -49.40 31.42 4.83
N PHE A 3 -48.40 31.90 4.11
CA PHE A 3 -47.46 31.01 3.41
C PHE A 3 -46.37 30.61 4.39
N ALA A 4 -46.37 29.33 4.73
CA ALA A 4 -45.45 28.67 5.65
C ALA A 4 -44.01 28.79 5.15
N ALA A 5 -43.12 29.11 6.09
CA ALA A 5 -41.68 29.11 5.89
C ALA A 5 -41.18 27.69 5.52
N LEU A 6 -40.60 27.53 4.34
CA LEU A 6 -39.83 26.35 3.99
C LEU A 6 -38.46 26.45 4.69
N ALA A 7 -38.27 25.64 5.73
CA ALA A 7 -36.98 25.45 6.38
C ALA A 7 -35.99 24.80 5.41
N LEU A 8 -34.92 25.54 5.09
CA LEU A 8 -33.82 25.12 4.24
C LEU A 8 -32.87 24.23 5.08
N ILE A 9 -33.09 22.91 5.07
CA ILE A 9 -32.21 21.95 5.74
C ILE A 9 -30.94 21.81 4.88
N VAL A 10 -29.89 22.54 5.28
CA VAL A 10 -28.54 22.38 4.73
C VAL A 10 -27.94 21.11 5.33
N GLY A 11 -28.06 19.99 4.62
CA GLY A 11 -27.40 18.74 4.99
C GLY A 11 -25.89 18.85 4.81
N LEU A 12 -25.14 18.97 5.92
CA LEU A 12 -23.70 18.70 5.93
C LEU A 12 -23.49 17.18 5.75
N SER A 13 -23.33 16.73 4.50
CA SER A 13 -22.81 15.39 4.23
C SER A 13 -21.32 15.37 4.53
N SER A 14 -20.95 14.96 5.74
CA SER A 14 -19.58 14.60 6.06
C SER A 14 -19.15 13.44 5.14
N ALA A 15 -18.30 13.72 4.16
CA ALA A 15 -17.62 12.68 3.40
C ALA A 15 -16.69 11.94 4.36
N ALA A 16 -17.16 10.82 4.90
CA ALA A 16 -16.34 9.87 5.63
C ALA A 16 -15.15 9.54 4.74
N GLN A 17 -13.97 10.00 5.13
CA GLN A 17 -12.74 9.61 4.48
C GLN A 17 -12.53 8.14 4.85
N ALA A 18 -12.97 7.23 3.98
CA ALA A 18 -12.60 5.83 4.08
C ALA A 18 -11.07 5.78 4.15
N ALA A 19 -10.56 5.23 5.25
CA ALA A 19 -9.13 5.00 5.42
C ALA A 19 -8.64 4.13 4.26
N GLU A 20 -7.43 4.41 3.77
CA GLU A 20 -6.79 3.50 2.83
C GLU A 20 -6.60 2.12 3.51
N PRO A 21 -6.80 1.02 2.77
CA PRO A 21 -6.61 -0.32 3.30
C PRO A 21 -5.18 -0.55 3.78
N ASP A 22 -5.02 -1.57 4.63
CA ASP A 22 -3.77 -1.97 5.28
C ASP A 22 -2.66 -2.41 4.31
N THR A 23 -1.58 -2.94 4.92
CA THR A 23 -0.26 -3.21 4.34
C THR A 23 -0.24 -4.13 3.13
N TYR A 24 -1.30 -4.90 2.81
CA TYR A 24 -1.26 -5.86 1.71
C TYR A 24 -2.45 -5.72 0.75
N ILE A 25 -2.25 -6.08 -0.52
CA ILE A 25 -3.30 -6.06 -1.54
C ILE A 25 -4.55 -6.84 -1.14
N PHE A 26 -4.39 -7.93 -0.37
CA PHE A 26 -5.50 -8.77 0.04
C PHE A 26 -6.42 -8.04 1.01
N ASP A 27 -5.88 -7.13 1.82
CA ASP A 27 -6.65 -6.23 2.69
C ASP A 27 -7.48 -5.26 1.85
N ALA A 28 -6.88 -4.70 0.80
CA ALA A 28 -7.58 -3.85 -0.16
C ALA A 28 -8.70 -4.61 -0.88
N LEU A 29 -8.44 -5.82 -1.36
CA LEU A 29 -9.40 -6.65 -2.08
C LEU A 29 -10.52 -7.21 -1.20
N ALA A 30 -10.45 -7.05 0.14
CA ALA A 30 -11.59 -7.30 1.02
C ALA A 30 -12.64 -6.18 0.96
N LEU A 31 -12.27 -4.99 0.44
CA LEU A 31 -13.10 -3.79 0.44
C LEU A 31 -13.65 -3.44 -0.96
N GLN A 32 -14.77 -2.73 -0.98
CA GLN A 32 -15.23 -2.00 -2.16
C GLN A 32 -14.68 -0.56 -2.11
N PRO A 33 -14.37 0.06 -3.26
CA PRO A 33 -14.54 -0.44 -4.62
C PRO A 33 -13.39 -1.32 -5.14
N TYR A 34 -12.33 -1.55 -4.35
CA TYR A 34 -11.10 -2.25 -4.77
C TYR A 34 -11.38 -3.62 -5.41
N LYS A 35 -12.12 -4.50 -4.73
CA LYS A 35 -12.45 -5.84 -5.26
C LYS A 35 -13.19 -5.77 -6.60
N GLY A 36 -14.20 -4.90 -6.68
CA GLY A 36 -15.01 -4.74 -7.88
C GLY A 36 -14.21 -4.18 -9.06
N ASN A 37 -13.34 -3.21 -8.80
CA ASN A 37 -12.46 -2.62 -9.80
C ASN A 37 -11.40 -3.62 -10.29
N PHE A 38 -10.79 -4.39 -9.39
CA PHE A 38 -9.86 -5.44 -9.79
C PHE A 38 -10.53 -6.54 -10.61
N ALA A 39 -11.71 -6.99 -10.20
CA ALA A 39 -12.46 -7.98 -10.97
C ALA A 39 -12.74 -7.49 -12.40
N ARG A 40 -13.10 -6.21 -12.57
CA ARG A 40 -13.28 -5.59 -13.90
C ARG A 40 -11.97 -5.48 -14.68
N LEU A 41 -10.85 -5.22 -14.02
CA LEU A 41 -9.53 -5.12 -14.64
C LEU A 41 -9.14 -6.43 -15.35
N VAL A 42 -9.41 -7.57 -14.72
CA VAL A 42 -9.00 -8.89 -15.21
C VAL A 42 -10.08 -9.61 -16.05
N LYS A 43 -11.35 -9.18 -15.94
CA LYS A 43 -12.47 -9.82 -16.63
C LYS A 43 -12.33 -9.70 -18.14
N GLY A 44 -12.42 -10.83 -18.84
CA GLY A 44 -12.39 -10.89 -20.31
C GLY A 44 -11.04 -10.49 -20.92
N LYS A 45 -9.98 -10.40 -20.10
CA LYS A 45 -8.61 -10.18 -20.57
C LYS A 45 -7.88 -11.51 -20.65
N ASP A 46 -6.94 -11.60 -21.59
CA ASP A 46 -6.00 -12.70 -21.67
C ASP A 46 -4.92 -12.51 -20.59
N VAL A 47 -5.25 -12.97 -19.39
CA VAL A 47 -4.34 -12.97 -18.23
C VAL A 47 -4.26 -14.39 -17.66
N PRO A 48 -3.12 -14.78 -17.06
CA PRO A 48 -2.96 -16.08 -16.43
C PRO A 48 -4.00 -16.33 -15.33
N ASP A 49 -4.34 -17.60 -15.10
CA ASP A 49 -5.37 -17.95 -14.11
C ASP A 49 -4.99 -17.57 -12.68
N TRP A 50 -3.69 -17.58 -12.34
CA TRP A 50 -3.22 -17.14 -11.02
C TRP A 50 -3.56 -15.66 -10.76
N VAL A 51 -3.59 -14.81 -11.81
CA VAL A 51 -3.97 -13.40 -11.73
C VAL A 51 -5.47 -13.26 -11.48
N LYS A 52 -6.29 -14.06 -12.16
CA LYS A 52 -7.75 -14.10 -11.96
C LYS A 52 -8.10 -14.57 -10.53
N ALA A 53 -7.28 -15.47 -9.98
CA ALA A 53 -7.47 -16.04 -8.65
C ALA A 53 -7.10 -15.09 -7.50
N ILE A 54 -6.39 -13.98 -7.74
CA ILE A 54 -5.94 -13.05 -6.67
C ILE A 54 -7.13 -12.55 -5.84
N ALA A 55 -8.16 -11.97 -6.48
CA ALA A 55 -9.29 -11.38 -5.75
C ALA A 55 -10.34 -12.41 -5.27
N ALA A 56 -10.33 -13.60 -5.85
CA ALA A 56 -11.28 -14.66 -5.51
C ALA A 56 -10.77 -15.60 -4.42
N GLN A 57 -9.46 -15.86 -4.42
CA GLN A 57 -8.83 -16.92 -3.63
C GLN A 57 -7.62 -16.43 -2.84
N GLY A 58 -7.23 -15.16 -2.95
CA GLY A 58 -6.00 -14.66 -2.33
C GLY A 58 -4.74 -15.30 -2.94
N ALA A 59 -4.79 -15.68 -4.21
CA ALA A 59 -3.67 -16.36 -4.86
C ALA A 59 -2.46 -15.44 -5.01
N GLY A 60 -1.26 -16.01 -4.87
CA GLY A 60 0.02 -15.31 -5.04
C GLY A 60 0.69 -14.91 -3.73
N THR A 61 1.93 -14.44 -3.83
CA THR A 61 2.68 -13.87 -2.72
C THR A 61 2.73 -12.37 -2.88
N ALA A 62 2.17 -11.63 -1.93
CA ALA A 62 2.13 -10.17 -1.96
C ALA A 62 3.23 -9.56 -1.08
N GLY A 63 3.88 -8.51 -1.58
CA GLY A 63 4.72 -7.65 -0.76
C GLY A 63 3.91 -6.59 -0.03
N PRO A 64 4.53 -5.85 0.91
CA PRO A 64 3.89 -4.70 1.52
C PRO A 64 3.61 -3.62 0.47
N THR A 65 2.47 -2.99 0.61
CA THR A 65 2.00 -1.86 -0.19
C THR A 65 2.96 -0.69 -0.10
N LYS A 66 3.11 0.04 -1.21
CA LYS A 66 3.84 1.28 -1.29
C LYS A 66 2.91 2.43 -1.63
N ALA A 67 3.14 3.60 -1.04
CA ALA A 67 2.56 4.84 -1.54
C ALA A 67 3.52 5.43 -2.59
N VAL A 68 3.00 5.77 -3.77
CA VAL A 68 3.78 6.40 -4.85
C VAL A 68 3.10 7.70 -5.26
N ASP A 69 3.88 8.77 -5.40
CA ASP A 69 3.36 10.03 -5.95
C ASP A 69 3.45 10.01 -7.47
N VAL A 70 2.31 10.15 -8.14
CA VAL A 70 2.23 10.18 -9.60
C VAL A 70 1.56 11.48 -10.01
N GLY A 71 2.38 12.49 -10.30
CA GLY A 71 1.90 13.81 -10.71
C GLY A 71 1.19 14.57 -9.60
N GLY A 72 1.71 14.50 -8.36
CA GLY A 72 1.16 15.20 -7.19
C GLY A 72 -0.07 14.54 -6.57
N THR A 73 -0.39 13.32 -6.99
CA THR A 73 -1.44 12.50 -6.38
C THR A 73 -0.82 11.25 -5.79
N ALA A 74 -1.13 10.96 -4.54
CA ALA A 74 -0.72 9.73 -3.88
C ALA A 74 -1.55 8.55 -4.39
N TYR A 75 -0.87 7.57 -4.97
CA TYR A 75 -1.43 6.29 -5.39
C TYR A 75 -0.93 5.19 -4.48
N ARG A 76 -1.73 4.13 -4.38
CA ARG A 76 -1.33 2.88 -3.73
C ARG A 76 -0.76 1.94 -4.79
N LEU A 77 0.43 1.40 -4.56
CA LEU A 77 1.09 0.42 -5.42
C LEU A 77 1.28 -0.89 -4.65
N ASP A 78 0.66 -1.95 -5.16
CA ASP A 78 0.79 -3.31 -4.63
C ASP A 78 1.53 -4.20 -5.62
N ARG A 79 2.38 -5.11 -5.13
CA ARG A 79 3.03 -6.13 -5.95
C ARG A 79 2.62 -7.51 -5.48
N VAL A 80 2.14 -8.33 -6.41
CA VAL A 80 1.86 -9.76 -6.22
C VAL A 80 2.70 -10.56 -7.18
N CYS A 81 3.26 -11.67 -6.73
CA CYS A 81 3.98 -12.59 -7.59
C CYS A 81 3.40 -14.01 -7.55
N LYS A 82 3.60 -14.75 -8.63
CA LYS A 82 3.16 -16.15 -8.73
C LYS A 82 3.95 -17.01 -7.74
N VAL A 83 3.23 -17.81 -6.95
CA VAL A 83 3.84 -18.74 -5.98
C VAL A 83 4.82 -19.67 -6.70
N GLY A 84 6.05 -19.75 -6.19
CA GLY A 84 7.13 -20.58 -6.76
C GLY A 84 7.80 -20.00 -8.00
N ALA A 85 7.38 -18.83 -8.51
CA ALA A 85 7.91 -18.25 -9.75
C ALA A 85 7.99 -16.71 -9.74
N CYS A 86 8.33 -16.14 -8.58
CA CYS A 86 8.25 -14.69 -8.39
C CYS A 86 9.22 -13.85 -9.23
N ALA A 87 10.34 -14.41 -9.69
CA ALA A 87 11.37 -13.67 -10.42
C ALA A 87 10.90 -13.16 -11.80
N GLY A 88 9.97 -13.86 -12.45
CA GLY A 88 9.49 -13.53 -13.79
C GLY A 88 7.97 -13.47 -13.93
N ASN A 89 7.22 -13.65 -12.84
CA ASN A 89 5.76 -13.66 -12.89
C ASN A 89 5.20 -12.75 -11.79
N THR A 90 5.03 -11.47 -12.13
CA THR A 90 4.57 -10.44 -11.19
C THR A 90 3.39 -9.67 -11.75
N LEU A 91 2.58 -9.13 -10.85
CA LEU A 91 1.52 -8.20 -11.12
C LEU A 91 1.72 -6.99 -10.21
N ASP A 92 2.06 -5.85 -10.83
CA ASP A 92 2.11 -4.56 -10.16
C ASP A 92 0.78 -3.85 -10.34
N VAL A 93 0.09 -3.55 -9.25
CA VAL A 93 -1.26 -2.99 -9.25
C VAL A 93 -1.20 -1.57 -8.69
N LEU A 94 -1.56 -0.59 -9.52
CA LEU A 94 -1.62 0.82 -9.16
C LEU A 94 -3.09 1.22 -8.95
N TRP A 95 -3.42 1.64 -7.74
CA TRP A 95 -4.75 2.08 -7.36
C TRP A 95 -4.78 3.60 -7.21
N ALA A 96 -5.75 4.21 -7.87
CA ALA A 96 -6.13 5.59 -7.57
C ALA A 96 -6.62 5.70 -6.11
N PRO A 97 -6.60 6.91 -5.52
CA PRO A 97 -7.11 7.13 -4.17
C PRO A 97 -8.45 6.45 -3.92
N ARG A 98 -8.57 5.77 -2.78
CA ARG A 98 -9.76 5.03 -2.34
C ARG A 98 -10.20 3.92 -3.31
N GLY A 99 -9.28 3.42 -4.11
CA GLY A 99 -9.55 2.38 -5.10
C GLY A 99 -10.47 2.84 -6.23
N ALA A 100 -10.61 4.15 -6.46
CA ALA A 100 -11.55 4.70 -7.46
C ALA A 100 -11.31 4.17 -8.88
N LYS A 101 -10.06 3.85 -9.19
CA LYS A 101 -9.61 3.26 -10.44
C LYS A 101 -8.41 2.36 -10.18
N VAL A 102 -8.21 1.39 -11.04
CA VAL A 102 -7.10 0.44 -10.95
C VAL A 102 -6.48 0.23 -12.32
N TRP A 103 -5.17 0.11 -12.32
CA TRP A 103 -4.36 -0.30 -13.45
C TRP A 103 -3.35 -1.32 -12.98
N ALA A 104 -2.81 -2.11 -13.90
CA ALA A 104 -1.74 -3.02 -13.54
C ALA A 104 -0.71 -3.20 -14.66
N ALA A 105 0.48 -3.64 -14.29
CA ALA A 105 1.45 -4.23 -15.20
C ALA A 105 1.62 -5.70 -14.86
N LEU A 106 1.36 -6.56 -15.85
CA LEU A 106 1.60 -7.99 -15.77
C LEU A 106 2.94 -8.30 -16.42
N VAL A 107 3.86 -8.87 -15.64
CA VAL A 107 5.12 -9.43 -16.11
C VAL A 107 4.97 -10.94 -16.16
N GLU A 108 5.30 -11.51 -17.30
CA GLU A 108 5.39 -12.95 -17.51
C GLU A 108 6.77 -13.27 -18.08
N ASP A 109 7.34 -14.39 -17.66
CA ASP A 109 8.71 -14.74 -17.99
C ASP A 109 8.87 -14.90 -19.51
N GLY A 110 9.92 -14.29 -20.07
CA GLY A 110 10.18 -14.26 -21.51
C GLY A 110 9.19 -13.42 -22.34
N LYS A 111 8.25 -12.68 -21.72
CA LYS A 111 7.29 -11.82 -22.42
C LYS A 111 7.48 -10.35 -22.08
N PRO A 112 7.19 -9.43 -23.02
CA PRO A 112 7.13 -8.01 -22.69
C PRO A 112 6.00 -7.75 -21.68
N PRO A 113 6.17 -6.82 -20.73
CA PRO A 113 5.12 -6.47 -19.78
C PRO A 113 3.84 -6.00 -20.46
N VAL A 114 2.70 -6.45 -19.97
CA VAL A 114 1.37 -6.08 -20.47
C VAL A 114 0.70 -5.13 -19.49
N LEU A 115 0.28 -3.95 -19.97
CA LEU A 115 -0.46 -2.99 -19.17
C LEU A 115 -1.97 -3.28 -19.24
N LEU A 116 -2.62 -3.35 -18.07
CA LEU A 116 -4.05 -3.60 -17.90
C LEU A 116 -4.75 -2.31 -17.44
N GLY A 117 -5.98 -2.12 -17.92
CA GLY A 117 -6.84 -0.98 -17.53
C GLY A 117 -6.57 0.31 -18.32
N ASP A 118 -5.82 0.23 -19.41
CA ASP A 118 -5.50 1.35 -20.31
C ASP A 118 -4.91 2.56 -19.57
N PRO A 119 -3.81 2.38 -18.79
CA PRO A 119 -3.15 3.51 -18.14
C PRO A 119 -2.58 4.46 -19.20
N LYS A 120 -2.58 5.75 -18.88
CA LYS A 120 -2.02 6.81 -19.75
C LYS A 120 -1.08 7.69 -18.94
N GLY A 121 -0.32 8.53 -19.63
CA GLY A 121 0.47 9.59 -18.98
C GLY A 121 1.38 9.05 -17.87
N ALA A 122 1.32 9.70 -16.70
CA ALA A 122 2.19 9.40 -15.58
C ALA A 122 1.92 8.01 -14.97
N GLN A 123 0.67 7.53 -14.97
CA GLN A 123 0.32 6.20 -14.45
C GLN A 123 0.91 5.08 -15.31
N ALA A 124 0.92 5.26 -16.64
CA ALA A 124 1.56 4.30 -17.54
C ALA A 124 3.07 4.27 -17.35
N ARG A 125 3.71 5.44 -17.17
CA ARG A 125 5.15 5.54 -16.91
C ARG A 125 5.54 4.88 -15.59
N GLU A 126 4.77 5.11 -14.53
CA GLU A 126 5.00 4.48 -13.23
C GLU A 126 4.92 2.95 -13.35
N LEU A 127 3.85 2.43 -13.96
CA LEU A 127 3.69 0.98 -14.17
C LEU A 127 4.80 0.37 -15.04
N GLN A 128 5.27 1.09 -16.06
CA GLN A 128 6.41 0.66 -16.88
C GLN A 128 7.72 0.66 -16.08
N ALA A 129 7.96 1.66 -15.24
CA ALA A 129 9.17 1.75 -14.43
C ALA A 129 9.25 0.60 -13.41
N VAL A 130 8.14 0.28 -12.75
CA VAL A 130 8.11 -0.78 -11.74
C VAL A 130 8.13 -2.18 -12.36
N SER A 131 7.51 -2.38 -13.53
CA SER A 131 7.53 -3.67 -14.24
C SER A 131 8.82 -3.92 -15.02
N GLY A 132 9.48 -2.88 -15.50
CA GLY A 132 10.79 -2.94 -16.15
C GLY A 132 11.96 -3.13 -15.17
N SER A 133 11.74 -2.87 -13.88
CA SER A 133 12.68 -3.18 -12.80
C SER A 133 12.48 -4.61 -12.27
N VAL A 134 12.46 -5.58 -13.19
CA VAL A 134 12.97 -6.92 -12.85
C VAL A 134 14.41 -6.66 -12.40
N PRO A 135 14.80 -6.96 -11.14
CA PRO A 135 16.17 -6.74 -10.76
C PRO A 135 17.04 -7.59 -11.70
N PRO A 136 18.06 -7.02 -12.38
CA PRO A 136 19.18 -7.86 -12.75
C PRO A 136 19.65 -8.48 -11.44
N THR A 137 19.81 -9.80 -11.42
CA THR A 137 20.39 -10.54 -10.30
C THR A 137 21.52 -9.69 -9.66
N ALA A 138 21.39 -9.37 -8.37
CA ALA A 138 22.35 -8.58 -7.61
C ALA A 138 22.61 -7.14 -8.11
N ALA A 139 21.80 -6.20 -7.63
CA ALA A 139 22.36 -4.95 -7.12
C ALA A 139 22.37 -5.03 -5.60
N VAL A 140 23.47 -5.57 -5.08
CA VAL A 140 23.96 -5.23 -3.75
C VAL A 140 23.76 -3.73 -3.59
N ALA A 141 22.79 -3.34 -2.75
CA ALA A 141 22.91 -2.05 -2.09
C ALA A 141 24.33 -2.06 -1.50
N PRO A 142 25.19 -1.05 -1.74
CA PRO A 142 26.29 -0.88 -0.81
C PRO A 142 25.60 -0.76 0.54
N ALA A 143 25.74 -1.80 1.36
CA ALA A 143 25.53 -1.69 2.78
C ALA A 143 26.48 -0.57 3.20
N THR A 144 25.96 0.64 3.31
CA THR A 144 26.53 1.61 4.24
C THR A 144 26.67 0.82 5.54
N PRO A 145 27.89 0.65 6.08
CA PRO A 145 28.02 0.12 7.42
C PRO A 145 27.23 1.07 8.31
N ALA A 146 26.13 0.57 8.88
CA ALA A 146 25.49 1.19 10.02
C ALA A 146 26.56 1.19 11.12
N THR A 147 27.29 2.29 11.26
CA THR A 147 28.06 2.57 12.45
C THR A 147 27.03 2.79 13.55
N SER A 148 26.66 1.70 14.23
CA SER A 148 25.97 1.78 15.51
C SER A 148 26.77 2.71 16.42
N PRO A 149 26.21 3.81 16.95
CA PRO A 149 26.79 4.42 18.12
C PRO A 149 26.64 3.41 19.26
N VAL A 150 27.76 2.83 19.67
CA VAL A 150 27.89 2.12 20.93
C VAL A 150 27.45 3.08 22.02
N ALA A 151 26.29 2.81 22.62
CA ALA A 151 25.90 3.48 23.85
C ALA A 151 26.93 3.13 24.94
N PRO A 152 27.42 4.10 25.73
CA PRO A 152 28.33 3.80 26.83
C PRO A 152 27.59 2.99 27.90
N PRO A 153 28.28 2.08 28.62
CA PRO A 153 27.68 1.37 29.74
C PRO A 153 27.32 2.37 30.85
N THR A 154 26.03 2.41 31.18
CA THR A 154 25.47 3.07 32.37
C THR A 154 26.26 2.63 33.60
N SER A 155 27.06 3.55 34.16
CA SER A 155 27.69 3.37 35.46
C SER A 155 26.63 3.16 36.53
N LEU A 156 26.77 2.06 37.26
CA LEU A 156 26.10 1.78 38.52
C LEU A 156 26.32 2.94 39.48
N GLN A 157 25.26 3.70 39.76
CA GLN A 157 25.25 4.69 40.84
C GLN A 157 24.60 4.04 42.08
N PRO A 158 25.26 4.01 43.25
CA PRO A 158 24.70 3.44 44.48
C PRO A 158 23.57 4.32 45.04
N PRO A 159 22.63 3.75 45.83
CA PRO A 159 21.55 4.53 46.44
C PRO A 159 22.07 5.36 47.62
N ALA A 160 22.01 6.68 47.48
CA ALA A 160 22.01 7.60 48.62
C ALA A 160 20.55 7.82 49.04
N ALA A 161 20.07 7.06 50.03
CA ALA A 161 18.82 7.35 50.71
C ALA A 161 19.12 8.28 51.90
N THR A 162 18.66 9.51 51.74
CA THR A 162 18.84 10.67 52.61
C THR A 162 18.09 10.52 53.94
N ALA A 163 18.61 11.23 54.92
CA ALA A 163 18.23 11.29 56.32
C ALA A 163 16.74 11.59 56.59
N ARG A 164 16.30 11.04 57.73
CA ARG A 164 15.09 11.34 58.49
C ARG A 164 15.10 12.76 59.04
N VAL A 165 14.00 13.50 58.90
CA VAL A 165 13.42 14.53 59.81
C VAL A 165 11.93 14.61 59.39
N ALA A 166 10.88 14.66 60.21
CA ALA A 166 10.66 15.41 61.43
C ALA A 166 9.48 14.84 62.26
N GLU A 167 9.50 15.25 63.51
CA GLU A 167 8.68 15.00 64.71
C GLU A 167 7.19 15.43 64.59
N PRO A 168 6.29 14.91 65.45
CA PRO A 168 4.86 15.24 65.45
C PRO A 168 4.53 16.42 66.37
N ALA A 169 3.43 17.12 66.08
CA ALA A 169 2.83 18.12 66.95
C ALA A 169 1.35 17.78 67.24
N PRO A 170 0.84 18.15 68.43
CA PRO A 170 -0.39 17.62 69.04
C PRO A 170 -1.70 18.16 68.49
#